data_AF-A0A7H1NNP4-F1
#
_entry.id   AF-A0A7H1NNP4-F1
#
_cell.length_a   1.000
_cell.length_b   1.000
_cell.length_c   1.000
_cell.angle_alpha   90.00
_cell.angle_beta   90.00
_cell.angle_gamma   90.00
#
_symmetry.space_group_name_H-M   'P 1'
#
loop_
_entity.id
_entity.type
_entity.pdbx_description
1 polymer ?
#
loop_
_entity_poly.entity_id
_entity_poly.type
_entity_poly.pdbx_seq_one_letter_code
_entity_poly.pdbx_strand_id
1 'polypeptide(L)'
;MAVDRRSNGYRDYPREAVIILQLIAMAQSAGFGLEEIRALLPNKQEQWDHDALLDTLRRKVADISLLETRLKQNRAQLVFVINEIEARPNDIDCATNARRVLSRLLDDEDR
;
A
#
# COMPACT_ATOMS: atom_id res chain seq x y z
N MET A 1 -4.58 -21.19 17.03
CA MET A 1 -3.33 -21.37 17.81
C MET A 1 -3.67 -21.61 19.28
N ALA A 2 -3.74 -22.85 19.74
CA ALA A 2 -3.63 -23.11 21.17
C ALA A 2 -2.14 -23.06 21.50
N VAL A 3 -1.70 -21.94 22.08
CA VAL A 3 -0.33 -21.82 22.60
C VAL A 3 -0.27 -22.69 23.85
N ASP A 4 0.66 -23.63 23.88
CA ASP A 4 0.87 -24.45 25.07
C ASP A 4 1.17 -23.53 26.26
N ARG A 5 0.50 -23.83 27.37
CA ARG A 5 0.65 -23.06 28.59
C ARG A 5 1.49 -23.84 29.55
N ARG A 6 2.50 -23.17 30.10
CA ARG A 6 3.26 -23.70 31.23
C ARG A 6 2.33 -23.81 32.44
N SER A 7 2.72 -24.65 33.41
CA SER A 7 1.98 -24.87 34.65
C SER A 7 1.73 -23.57 35.45
N ASN A 8 2.52 -22.52 35.22
CA ASN A 8 2.36 -21.19 35.78
C ASN A 8 1.47 -20.24 34.94
N GLY A 9 0.78 -20.74 33.93
CA GLY A 9 -0.16 -19.98 33.09
C GLY A 9 0.45 -19.17 31.96
N TYR A 10 1.78 -19.08 31.89
CA TYR A 10 2.49 -18.38 30.82
C TYR A 10 2.40 -19.13 29.49
N ARG A 11 2.24 -18.36 28.41
CA ARG A 11 2.31 -18.87 27.05
C ARG A 11 3.75 -19.28 26.70
N ASP A 12 3.91 -20.46 26.14
CA ASP A 12 5.17 -20.94 25.60
C ASP A 12 5.20 -20.77 24.08
N TYR A 13 6.06 -19.88 23.59
CA TYR A 13 6.13 -19.56 22.17
C TYR A 13 7.32 -20.29 21.54
N PRO A 14 7.08 -21.23 20.62
CA PRO A 14 8.16 -21.94 19.96
C PRO A 14 8.83 -21.03 18.92
N ARG A 15 10.02 -21.39 18.41
CA ARG A 15 10.79 -20.54 17.48
C ARG A 15 10.00 -20.19 16.21
N GLU A 16 9.14 -21.10 15.77
CA GLU A 16 8.27 -20.93 14.61
C GLU A 16 7.26 -19.78 14.80
N ALA A 17 6.95 -19.39 16.05
CA ALA A 17 6.07 -18.24 16.32
C ALA A 17 6.68 -16.93 15.82
N VAL A 18 8.00 -16.78 15.84
CA VAL A 18 8.69 -15.59 15.30
C VAL A 18 8.50 -15.51 13.78
N ILE A 19 8.59 -16.64 13.08
CA ILE A 19 8.41 -16.72 11.63
C ILE A 19 6.97 -16.32 11.25
N ILE A 20 5.98 -16.81 12.00
CA ILE A 20 4.58 -16.46 11.81
C ILE A 20 4.35 -14.96 12.03
N LEU A 21 4.94 -14.37 13.08
CA LEU A 21 4.83 -12.93 13.33
C LEU A 21 5.47 -12.10 12.22
N GLN A 22 6.61 -12.53 11.68
CA GLN A 22 7.25 -11.86 10.53
C GLN A 22 6.35 -11.93 9.29
N LEU A 23 5.73 -13.07 9.01
CA LEU A 23 4.79 -13.23 7.91
C LEU A 23 3.56 -12.32 8.08
N ILE A 24 2.99 -12.24 9.30
CA ILE A 24 1.89 -11.34 9.62
C ILE A 24 2.31 -9.89 9.39
N ALA A 25 3.48 -9.48 9.88
CA ALA A 25 3.97 -8.11 9.72
C ALA A 25 4.18 -7.74 8.25
N MET A 26 4.75 -8.65 7.44
CA MET A 26 4.90 -8.47 6.00
C MET A 26 3.55 -8.35 5.27
N ALA A 27 2.57 -9.16 5.64
CA ALA A 27 1.24 -9.08 5.04
C ALA A 27 0.53 -7.77 5.43
N GLN A 28 0.63 -7.33 6.69
CA GLN A 28 0.08 -6.05 7.11
C GLN A 28 0.71 -4.86 6.37
N SER A 29 2.04 -4.87 6.16
CA SER A 29 2.70 -3.81 5.39
C SER A 29 2.32 -3.81 3.91
N ALA A 30 1.99 -4.97 3.35
CA ALA A 30 1.41 -5.11 2.02
C ALA A 30 -0.10 -4.79 1.96
N GLY A 31 -0.70 -4.32 3.05
CA GLY A 31 -2.09 -3.88 3.11
C GLY A 31 -3.11 -5.00 3.28
N PHE A 32 -2.72 -6.19 3.72
CA PHE A 32 -3.66 -7.26 4.05
C PHE A 32 -4.42 -6.98 5.36
N GLY A 33 -5.73 -7.21 5.33
CA GLY A 33 -6.56 -7.21 6.53
C GLY A 33 -6.34 -8.46 7.39
N LEU A 34 -6.72 -8.41 8.67
CA LEU A 34 -6.52 -9.54 9.60
C LEU A 34 -7.22 -10.83 9.15
N GLU A 35 -8.40 -10.73 8.56
CA GLU A 35 -9.12 -11.91 8.02
C GLU A 35 -8.42 -12.49 6.79
N GLU A 36 -7.88 -11.65 5.90
CA GLU A 36 -7.07 -12.13 4.78
C GLU A 36 -5.81 -12.84 5.29
N ILE A 37 -5.12 -12.25 6.28
CA ILE A 37 -3.92 -12.83 6.89
C ILE A 37 -4.21 -14.20 7.52
N ARG A 38 -5.36 -14.39 8.19
CA ARG A 38 -5.74 -15.70 8.74
C ARG A 38 -5.77 -16.78 7.65
N ALA A 39 -6.26 -16.46 6.46
CA ALA A 39 -6.27 -17.38 5.32
C ALA A 39 -4.86 -17.67 4.77
N LEU A 40 -3.90 -16.75 4.96
CA LEU A 40 -2.50 -16.92 4.53
C LEU A 40 -1.68 -17.77 5.51
N LEU A 41 -2.11 -17.95 6.76
CA LEU A 41 -1.30 -18.64 7.77
C LEU A 41 -1.41 -20.17 7.61
N PRO A 42 -0.28 -20.90 7.69
CA PRO A 42 -0.30 -22.36 7.70
C PRO A 42 -0.96 -22.86 8.99
N ASN A 43 -2.17 -23.39 8.88
CA ASN A 43 -2.85 -24.05 10.00
C ASN A 43 -2.28 -25.46 10.18
N LYS A 44 -1.87 -25.80 11.41
CA LYS A 44 -1.27 -27.11 11.76
C LYS A 44 -2.18 -28.34 11.51
N GLN A 45 -3.46 -28.15 11.17
CA GLN A 45 -4.47 -29.20 11.17
C GLN A 45 -5.40 -29.22 9.95
N GLU A 46 -5.29 -28.28 9.01
CA GLU A 46 -6.23 -28.20 7.88
C GLU A 46 -5.52 -28.01 6.55
N GLN A 47 -6.04 -28.71 5.55
CA GLN A 47 -5.70 -28.63 4.13
C GLN A 47 -5.54 -27.16 3.73
N TRP A 48 -4.32 -26.76 3.35
CA TRP A 48 -4.08 -25.42 2.85
C TRP A 48 -4.78 -25.29 1.49
N ASP A 49 -5.79 -24.43 1.39
CA ASP A 49 -6.42 -24.12 0.12
C ASP A 49 -5.46 -23.23 -0.69
N HIS A 50 -4.57 -23.91 -1.41
CA HIS A 50 -3.52 -23.30 -2.20
C HIS A 50 -4.09 -22.34 -3.27
N ASP A 51 -5.24 -22.68 -3.85
CA ASP A 51 -5.84 -21.88 -4.90
C ASP A 51 -6.44 -20.59 -4.34
N ALA A 52 -7.18 -20.68 -3.21
CA ALA A 52 -7.69 -19.50 -2.52
C ALA A 52 -6.58 -18.56 -2.01
N LEU A 53 -5.46 -19.13 -1.56
CA LEU A 53 -4.26 -18.39 -1.18
C LEU A 53 -3.69 -17.63 -2.38
N LEU A 54 -3.46 -18.33 -3.49
CA LEU A 54 -2.88 -17.76 -4.70
C LEU A 54 -3.76 -16.65 -5.27
N ASP A 55 -5.08 -16.84 -5.28
CA ASP A 55 -6.04 -15.83 -5.72
C ASP A 55 -6.06 -14.59 -4.82
N THR A 56 -5.92 -14.77 -3.51
CA THR A 56 -5.83 -13.65 -2.55
C THR A 56 -4.54 -12.86 -2.73
N LEU A 57 -3.41 -13.54 -2.95
CA LEU A 57 -2.13 -12.88 -3.26
C LEU A 57 -2.20 -12.13 -4.60
N ARG A 58 -2.75 -12.74 -5.65
CA ARG A 58 -2.91 -12.12 -6.97
C ARG A 58 -3.78 -10.88 -6.93
N ARG A 59 -4.90 -10.94 -6.21
CA ARG A 59 -5.77 -9.76 -6.00
C ARG A 59 -5.01 -8.63 -5.32
N LYS A 60 -4.24 -8.91 -4.26
CA LYS A 60 -3.44 -7.87 -3.61
C LYS A 60 -2.37 -7.28 -4.53
N VAL A 61 -1.72 -8.09 -5.36
CA VAL A 61 -0.78 -7.58 -6.37
C VAL A 61 -1.48 -6.63 -7.34
N ALA A 62 -2.67 -6.99 -7.83
CA ALA A 62 -3.46 -6.11 -8.70
C ALA A 62 -3.85 -4.79 -8.01
N ASP A 63 -4.26 -4.85 -6.74
CA ASP A 63 -4.59 -3.67 -5.94
C ASP A 63 -3.38 -2.74 -5.77
N ILE A 64 -2.19 -3.30 -5.49
CA ILE A 64 -0.94 -2.54 -5.40
C ILE A 64 -0.61 -1.89 -6.75
N SER A 65 -0.74 -2.62 -7.86
CA SER A 65 -0.48 -2.05 -9.19
C SER A 65 -1.43 -0.89 -9.54
N LEU A 66 -2.68 -0.93 -9.07
CA LEU A 66 -3.61 0.19 -9.22
C LEU A 66 -3.15 1.41 -8.39
N LEU A 67 -2.72 1.19 -7.14
CA LEU A 67 -2.16 2.24 -6.29
C LEU A 67 -0.90 2.86 -6.90
N GLU A 68 0.01 2.04 -7.43
CA GLU A 68 1.22 2.51 -8.12
C GLU A 68 0.89 3.37 -9.33
N THR A 69 -0.10 2.96 -10.13
CA THR A 69 -0.56 3.73 -11.30
C THR A 69 -1.08 5.11 -10.87
N ARG A 70 -1.92 5.15 -9.82
CA ARG A 70 -2.43 6.41 -9.26
C ARG A 70 -1.32 7.29 -8.69
N LEU A 71 -0.36 6.70 -7.97
CA LEU A 71 0.78 7.43 -7.44
C LEU A 71 1.65 8.00 -8.55
N LYS A 72 1.83 7.26 -9.65
CA LYS A 72 2.58 7.74 -10.83
C LYS A 72 1.88 8.94 -11.48
N GLN A 73 0.55 8.88 -11.66
CA GLN A 73 -0.24 10.00 -12.19
C GLN A 73 -0.14 11.22 -11.28
N ASN A 74 -0.38 11.04 -9.97
CA ASN A 74 -0.28 12.13 -8.99
C ASN A 74 1.10 12.76 -8.98
N ARG A 75 2.17 11.95 -9.05
CA ARG A 75 3.54 12.44 -9.11
C ARG A 75 3.78 13.28 -10.37
N ALA A 76 3.31 12.81 -11.53
CA ALA A 76 3.43 13.57 -12.78
C ALA A 76 2.74 14.93 -12.68
N GLN A 77 1.52 14.96 -12.12
CA GLN A 77 0.77 16.20 -11.90
C GLN A 77 1.51 17.17 -10.98
N LEU A 78 2.04 16.67 -9.86
CA LEU A 78 2.79 17.52 -8.91
C LEU A 78 4.07 18.08 -9.55
N VAL A 79 4.79 17.28 -10.33
CA VAL A 79 5.98 17.74 -11.06
C VAL A 79 5.61 18.81 -12.09
N PHE A 80 4.49 18.63 -12.82
CA PHE A 80 3.99 19.63 -13.74
C PHE A 80 3.67 20.95 -13.04
N VAL A 81 2.94 20.92 -11.92
CA VAL A 81 2.63 22.11 -11.10
C VAL A 81 3.92 22.82 -10.67
N ILE A 82 4.92 22.06 -10.19
CA ILE A 82 6.22 22.63 -9.77
C ILE A 82 6.88 23.36 -10.93
N ASN A 83 7.00 22.72 -12.09
CA ASN A 83 7.60 23.32 -13.27
C ASN A 83 6.87 24.60 -13.70
N GLU A 84 5.53 24.60 -13.66
CA GLU A 84 4.74 25.78 -13.96
C GLU A 84 5.00 26.91 -12.97
N ILE A 85 5.14 26.62 -11.67
CA ILE A 85 5.48 27.63 -10.66
C ILE A 85 6.89 28.18 -10.88
N GLU A 86 7.87 27.31 -11.15
CA GLU A 86 9.27 27.68 -11.36
C GLU A 86 9.49 28.46 -12.66
N ALA A 87 8.70 28.19 -13.71
CA ALA A 87 8.72 28.92 -14.98
C ALA A 87 8.10 30.33 -14.91
N ARG A 88 7.92 30.89 -13.70
CA ARG A 88 7.36 32.23 -13.50
C ARG A 88 8.18 33.30 -14.24
N PRO A 89 7.55 34.09 -15.12
CA PRO A 89 8.16 35.29 -15.69
C PRO A 89 8.49 36.35 -14.62
N ASN A 90 9.62 37.04 -14.78
CA ASN A 90 10.10 38.04 -13.82
C ASN A 90 9.23 39.30 -13.76
N ASP A 91 8.39 39.53 -14.77
CA ASP A 91 7.58 40.73 -14.98
C ASP A 91 6.13 40.61 -14.46
N ILE A 92 5.73 39.45 -13.92
CA ILE A 92 4.37 39.24 -13.41
C ILE A 92 4.32 39.14 -11.88
N ASP A 93 3.24 39.68 -11.31
CA ASP A 93 2.97 39.56 -9.88
C ASP A 93 2.52 38.14 -9.48
N CYS A 94 2.46 37.90 -8.16
CA CYS A 94 2.12 36.58 -7.61
C CYS A 94 0.70 36.13 -7.99
N ALA A 95 -0.27 37.06 -8.01
CA ALA A 95 -1.67 36.76 -8.33
C ALA A 95 -1.85 36.36 -9.80
N THR A 96 -1.15 37.04 -10.71
CA THR A 96 -1.13 36.74 -12.14
C THR A 96 -0.43 35.40 -12.39
N ASN A 97 0.68 35.12 -11.70
CA ASN A 97 1.33 33.82 -11.79
C ASN A 97 0.43 32.68 -11.32
N ALA A 98 -0.30 32.85 -10.21
CA ALA A 98 -1.24 31.83 -9.71
C ALA A 98 -2.34 31.52 -10.73
N ARG A 99 -2.93 32.53 -11.37
CA ARG A 99 -3.94 32.33 -12.44
C ARG A 99 -3.36 31.61 -13.66
N ARG A 100 -2.13 31.94 -14.06
CA ARG A 100 -1.43 31.27 -15.17
C ARG A 100 -1.24 29.78 -14.88
N VAL A 101 -0.75 29.43 -13.69
CA VAL A 101 -0.56 28.02 -13.29
C VAL A 101 -1.90 27.28 -13.25
N LEU A 102 -2.94 27.88 -12.67
CA LEU A 102 -4.28 27.26 -12.62
C LEU A 102 -4.87 27.01 -14.01
N SER A 103 -4.72 27.94 -14.95
CA SER A 103 -5.16 27.75 -16.34
C SER A 103 -4.45 26.57 -17.00
N ARG A 104 -3.13 26.46 -16.81
CA ARG A 104 -2.33 25.37 -17.37
C ARG A 104 -2.69 24.00 -16.81
N LEU A 105 -3.12 23.94 -15.55
CA LEU A 105 -3.60 22.70 -14.93
C LEU A 105 -4.95 22.25 -15.50
N LEU A 106 -5.87 23.19 -15.72
CA LEU A 106 -7.17 22.89 -16.33
C LEU A 106 -7.00 22.42 -17.78
N ASP A 107 -6.05 22.99 -18.53
CA ASP A 107 -5.76 22.58 -19.91
C ASP A 107 -5.12 21.16 -20.00
N ASP A 108 -4.44 20.69 -18.94
CA ASP A 108 -3.80 19.37 -18.91
C ASP A 108 -4.78 18.24 -18.51
N GLU A 109 -5.82 18.54 -17.72
CA GLU A 109 -6.85 17.56 -17.36
C GLU A 109 -7.80 17.20 -18.53
N ASP A 110 -7.86 18.04 -19.56
CA ASP A 110 -8.70 17.85 -20.76
C ASP A 110 -8.02 17.01 -21.87
N ARG A 111 -6.81 16.47 -21.62
CA ARG A 111 -5.98 15.78 -22.63
C ARG A 111 -5.74 14.30 -22.35
#